data_AF-X1M4Q1-F1
#
_entry.id   AF-X1M4Q1-F1
#
_cell.length_a   1.000
_cell.length_b   1.000
_cell.length_c   1.000
_cell.angle_alpha   90.00
_cell.angle_beta   90.00
_cell.angle_gamma   90.00
#
_symmetry.space_group_name_H-M   'P 1'
#
loop_
_entity.id
_entity.type
_entity.pdbx_description
1 polymer ?
#
loop_
_entity_poly.entity_id
_entity_poly.type
_entity_poly.pdbx_seq_one_letter_code
_entity_poly.pdbx_strand_id
1 'polypeptide(L)' 'EKWGRLAVLVLNSWNIKTTRDFGEIVYSLIKNKWMSAQPTDSIDDFNDVYDFKIVFKDQFKF' A
#
# COMPACT_ATOMS: atom_id res chain seq x y z
N GLU A 1 12.42 -9.79 2.78
CA GLU A 1 13.41 -8.90 2.12
C GLU A 1 13.54 -9.06 0.59
N LYS A 2 12.55 -9.62 -0.14
CA LYS A 2 12.79 -10.05 -1.54
C LYS A 2 12.90 -8.97 -2.61
N TRP A 3 12.53 -7.71 -2.36
CA TRP A 3 12.32 -6.74 -3.45
C TRP A 3 13.06 -5.40 -3.33
N GLY A 4 13.62 -5.06 -2.16
CA GLY A 4 14.44 -3.86 -1.95
C GLY A 4 14.03 -2.61 -2.75
N ARG A 5 14.96 -1.98 -3.47
CA ARG A 5 14.68 -0.82 -4.34
C ARG A 5 13.75 -1.11 -5.52
N LEU A 6 13.61 -2.36 -5.94
CA LEU A 6 12.72 -2.72 -7.04
C LEU A 6 11.25 -2.74 -6.61
N ALA A 7 10.98 -2.82 -5.30
CA ALA A 7 9.63 -2.77 -4.77
C ALA A 7 8.89 -1.50 -5.23
N VAL A 8 9.53 -0.33 -5.18
CA VAL A 8 8.88 0.92 -5.63
C VAL A 8 8.59 0.92 -7.12
N LEU A 9 9.45 0.29 -7.94
CA LEU A 9 9.22 0.17 -9.38
C LEU A 9 8.03 -0.74 -9.69
N VAL A 10 7.90 -1.85 -8.95
CA VAL A 10 6.76 -2.78 -9.08
C VAL A 10 5.47 -2.11 -8.62
N LEU A 11 5.47 -1.40 -7.48
CA LEU A 11 4.29 -0.69 -7.01
C LEU A 11 3.87 0.41 -8.00
N ASN A 12 4.83 1.18 -8.51
CA ASN A 12 4.56 2.19 -9.52
C ASN A 12 4.02 1.59 -10.83
N SER A 13 4.50 0.42 -11.26
CA SER A 13 4.00 -0.23 -12.47
C SER A 13 2.56 -0.74 -12.32
N TRP A 14 2.12 -0.99 -11.09
CA TRP A 14 0.72 -1.27 -10.74
C TRP A 14 -0.09 0.00 -10.45
N ASN A 15 0.48 1.19 -10.67
CA ASN A 15 -0.09 2.50 -10.36
C ASN A 15 -0.42 2.70 -8.87
N ILE A 16 0.31 2.03 -7.97
CA ILE A 16 0.22 2.18 -6.52
C ILE A 16 1.31 3.15 -6.06
N LYS A 17 0.92 4.33 -5.59
CA LYS A 17 1.82 5.45 -5.26
C LYS A 17 1.82 5.80 -3.78
N THR A 18 0.77 5.40 -3.07
CA THR A 18 0.53 5.70 -1.66
C THR A 18 -0.05 4.45 -0.97
N THR A 19 -0.05 4.45 0.36
CA THR A 19 -0.75 3.42 1.12
C THR A 19 -2.26 3.47 0.89
N ARG A 20 -2.82 4.64 0.55
CA ARG A 20 -4.23 4.79 0.19
C ARG A 20 -4.60 3.97 -1.05
N ASP A 21 -3.72 3.89 -2.05
CA ASP A 21 -3.99 3.10 -3.25
C ASP A 21 -4.16 1.60 -2.93
N PHE A 22 -3.48 1.10 -1.91
CA PHE A 22 -3.73 -0.26 -1.39
C PHE A 22 -5.09 -0.38 -0.70
N GLY A 23 -5.48 0.64 0.07
CA GLY A 23 -6.80 0.71 0.69
C GLY A 23 -7.93 0.59 -0.34
N GLU A 24 -7.80 1.27 -1.48
CA GLU A 24 -8.76 1.18 -2.58
C GLU A 24 -8.88 -0.24 -3.16
N ILE A 25 -7.77 -0.99 -3.25
CA ILE A 25 -7.79 -2.40 -3.66
C ILE A 25 -8.54 -3.25 -2.63
N VAL A 26 -8.20 -3.10 -1.34
CA VAL A 26 -8.84 -3.85 -0.25
C VAL A 26 -10.34 -3.57 -0.18
N TYR A 27 -10.75 -2.30 -0.25
CA TYR A 27 -12.15 -1.91 -0.22
C TYR A 27 -12.91 -2.31 -1.49
N SER A 28 -12.22 -2.40 -2.63
CA SER A 28 -12.79 -3.02 -3.83
C SER A 28 -13.06 -4.51 -3.62
N LEU A 29 -12.18 -5.25 -2.95
CA LEU A 29 -12.40 -6.67 -2.62
C LEU A 29 -13.55 -6.85 -1.62
N ILE A 30 -13.65 -5.97 -0.62
CA ILE A 30 -14.76 -5.94 0.35
C ILE A 30 -16.09 -5.68 -0.39
N LYS A 31 -16.13 -4.67 -1.26
CA LYS A 31 -17.33 -4.34 -2.06
C LYS A 31 -17.79 -5.51 -2.93
N ASN A 32 -16.85 -6.28 -3.48
CA ASN A 32 -17.15 -7.47 -4.29
C ASN A 32 -17.39 -8.75 -3.45
N LYS A 33 -17.43 -8.66 -2.12
CA LYS A 33 -17.61 -9.78 -1.19
C LYS A 33 -16.52 -10.85 -1.28
N TRP A 34 -15.34 -10.48 -1.77
CA TRP A 34 -14.16 -11.35 -1.80
C TRP A 34 -13.33 -11.22 -0.51
N MET A 35 -13.62 -10.19 0.28
CA MET A 35 -13.02 -9.92 1.58
C MET A 35 -14.09 -9.37 2.54
N SER A 36 -13.84 -9.44 3.85
CA SER A 36 -14.68 -8.83 4.88
C SER A 36 -13.86 -7.83 5.69
N ALA A 37 -14.50 -6.77 6.17
CA ALA A 37 -13.94 -5.78 7.09
C ALA A 37 -14.65 -5.87 8.44
N GLN A 38 -13.95 -5.45 9.51
CA GLN A 38 -14.57 -5.21 10.80
C GLN A 38 -15.38 -3.91 10.80
N PRO A 39 -16.37 -3.75 11.68
CA PRO A 39 -17.14 -2.51 11.78
C PRO A 39 -16.30 -1.26 12.10
N THR A 40 -15.10 -1.46 12.67
CA THR A 40 -14.16 -0.41 13.03
C THR A 40 -13.21 -0.03 11.89
N ASP A 41 -13.11 -0.85 10.86
CA ASP A 41 -12.15 -0.62 9.77
C ASP A 41 -12.66 0.51 8.86
N SER A 42 -11.78 1.46 8.58
CA SER A 42 -12.01 2.55 7.63
C SER A 42 -11.01 2.49 6.49
N ILE A 43 -11.43 2.92 5.30
CA ILE A 43 -10.50 3.12 4.19
C ILE A 43 -9.45 4.20 4.53
N ASP A 44 -9.77 5.08 5.48
CA ASP A 44 -8.85 6.10 5.97
C ASP A 44 -7.74 5.54 6.85
N ASP A 45 -7.87 4.30 7.34
CA ASP A 45 -6.77 3.60 8.04
C ASP A 45 -5.58 3.34 7.11
N PHE A 46 -5.75 3.51 5.80
CA PHE A 46 -4.70 3.42 4.79
C PHE A 46 -4.06 4.78 4.45
N ASN A 47 -4.55 5.89 4.98
CA ASN A 47 -3.97 7.20 4.72
C ASN A 47 -2.62 7.34 5.46
N ASP A 48 -1.57 7.73 4.72
CA ASP A 48 -0.26 8.10 5.26
C ASP A 48 0.42 7.09 6.21
N VAL A 49 0.03 5.80 6.15
CA VAL A 49 0.62 4.73 6.97
C VAL A 49 2.13 4.60 6.72
N TYR A 50 2.55 4.81 5.48
CA TYR A 50 3.95 4.85 5.08
C TYR A 50 4.19 5.90 3.99
N ASP A 51 5.21 6.73 4.18
CA ASP A 51 5.79 7.49 3.07
C ASP A 51 6.75 6.59 2.29
N PHE A 52 6.33 6.17 1.10
CA PHE A 52 7.13 5.35 0.20
C PHE A 52 8.49 5.99 -0.12
N LYS A 53 8.58 7.33 -0.20
CA LYS A 53 9.85 8.00 -0.45
C LYS A 53 10.81 7.83 0.72
N ILE A 54 10.33 7.89 1.95
CA ILE A 54 11.16 7.70 3.14
C ILE A 54 11.58 6.23 3.26
N VAL A 55 10.60 5.32 3.21
CA VAL A 55 10.83 3.89 3.41
C VAL A 55 11.78 3.30 2.37
N PHE A 56 11.63 3.67 1.09
CA PHE A 56 12.50 3.11 0.04
C PHE A 56 13.83 3.85 -0.15
N LYS A 57 13.96 5.10 0.33
CA LYS A 57 15.22 5.87 0.27
C LYS A 57 16.16 5.51 1.43
N ASP A 58 15.63 5.33 2.64
CA ASP A 58 16.44 5.17 3.85
C ASP A 58 16.89 3.73 4.11
N GLN A 59 16.29 2.74 3.44
CA GLN A 59 16.69 1.34 3.59
C GLN A 59 17.93 0.92 2.78
N PHE A 60 18.58 1.86 2.07
CA PHE A 60 19.80 1.58 1.32
C PHE A 60 20.86 2.67 1.56
N LYS A 61 21.67 2.50 2.61
CA LYS A 61 22.97 3.18 2.73
C LYS A 61 24.03 2.36 1.99
N PHE A 62 24.89 3.03 1.23
CA PHE A 62 26.10 2.46 0.64
C PHE A 62 27.11 2.07 1.71
#